data_AF-A0A4U6J0R6-F1
#
_entry.id   AF-A0A4U6J0R6-F1
#
_cell.length_a   1.000
_cell.length_b   1.000
_cell.length_c   1.000
_cell.angle_alpha   90.00
_cell.angle_beta   90.00
_cell.angle_gamma   90.00
#
_symmetry.space_group_name_H-M   'P 1'
#
loop_
_entity.id
_entity.type
_entity.pdbx_description
1 polymer ?
#
loop_
_entity_poly.entity_id
_entity_poly.type
_entity_poly.pdbx_seq_one_letter_code
_entity_poly.pdbx_strand_id
1 'polypeptide(L)'
;ELREAYEQTLPLLSEYSTWVGQHEGLYKAYRDLRDGDHYATLNTAQKKAVDNALRDFELSGIGLPKEKQQRYGEIATRLSELGNLYSNNVLDATMGWTKLVTDEAE
;
A
#
# COMPACT_ATOMS: atom_id res chain seq x y z
N GLU A 1 12.21 -1.40 -20.55
CA GLU A 1 10.85 -1.93 -20.85
C GLU A 1 10.07 -2.32 -19.58
N LEU A 2 10.40 -3.40 -18.84
CA LEU A 2 9.59 -3.80 -17.67
C LEU A 2 9.62 -2.80 -16.49
N ARG A 3 10.80 -2.24 -16.13
CA ARG A 3 10.90 -1.25 -15.04
C ARG A 3 10.14 0.03 -15.37
N GLU A 4 10.29 0.51 -16.59
CA GLU A 4 9.62 1.72 -17.08
C GLU A 4 8.09 1.54 -17.10
N ALA A 5 7.59 0.40 -17.57
CA ALA A 5 6.17 0.09 -17.50
C ALA A 5 5.66 0.02 -16.05
N TYR A 6 6.43 -0.59 -15.14
CA TYR A 6 6.09 -0.63 -13.72
C TYR A 6 6.02 0.78 -13.12
N GLU A 7 7.05 1.60 -13.35
CA GLU A 7 7.14 2.99 -12.88
C GLU A 7 5.96 3.84 -13.38
N GLN A 8 5.51 3.65 -14.62
CA GLN A 8 4.33 4.34 -15.16
C GLN A 8 3.01 3.93 -14.48
N THR A 9 2.91 2.69 -13.99
CA THR A 9 1.69 2.18 -13.33
C THR A 9 1.63 2.50 -11.84
N LEU A 10 2.77 2.75 -11.20
CA LEU A 10 2.88 2.95 -9.75
C LEU A 10 2.06 4.15 -9.23
N PRO A 11 2.00 5.31 -9.92
CA PRO A 11 1.14 6.41 -9.52
C PRO A 11 -0.35 6.02 -9.53
N LEU A 12 -0.80 5.32 -10.59
CA LEU A 12 -2.18 4.91 -10.75
C LEU A 12 -2.61 3.95 -9.62
N LEU A 13 -1.74 2.99 -9.29
CA LEU A 13 -1.98 2.04 -8.20
C LEU A 13 -2.00 2.73 -6.83
N SER A 14 -1.12 3.70 -6.60
CA SER A 14 -1.04 4.45 -5.34
C SER A 14 -2.26 5.36 -5.16
N GLU A 15 -2.68 6.05 -6.21
CA GLU A 15 -3.89 6.87 -6.23
C GLU A 15 -5.14 6.04 -5.96
N TYR A 16 -5.31 4.93 -6.70
CA TYR A 16 -6.43 4.02 -6.50
C TYR A 16 -6.48 3.45 -5.08
N SER A 17 -5.33 3.00 -4.54
CA SER A 17 -5.26 2.45 -3.19
C SER A 17 -5.63 3.48 -2.13
N THR A 18 -5.16 4.72 -2.29
CA THR A 18 -5.52 5.84 -1.41
C THR A 18 -7.02 6.13 -1.49
N TRP A 19 -7.57 6.20 -2.70
CA TRP A 19 -9.00 6.45 -2.93
C TRP A 19 -9.86 5.37 -2.28
N VAL A 20 -9.53 4.08 -2.48
CA VAL A 20 -10.26 2.96 -1.85
C VAL A 20 -10.19 3.08 -0.34
N GLY A 21 -8.98 3.26 0.22
CA GLY A 21 -8.76 3.36 1.67
C GLY A 21 -9.38 4.59 2.33
N GLN A 22 -9.71 5.63 1.55
CA GLN A 22 -10.38 6.85 2.02
C GLN A 22 -11.82 6.99 1.52
N HIS A 23 -12.41 5.91 0.99
CA HIS A 23 -13.76 5.95 0.46
C HIS A 23 -14.81 5.90 1.59
N GLU A 24 -15.44 7.03 1.89
CA GLU A 24 -16.44 7.16 2.97
C GLU A 24 -17.60 6.17 2.83
N GLY A 25 -18.14 5.98 1.63
CA GLY A 25 -19.24 5.03 1.39
C GLY A 25 -18.88 3.58 1.73
N LEU A 26 -17.68 3.11 1.36
CA LEU A 26 -17.21 1.76 1.70
C LEU A 26 -16.96 1.66 3.20
N TYR A 27 -16.27 2.64 3.80
CA TYR A 27 -16.03 2.66 5.24
C TYR A 27 -17.34 2.58 6.03
N LYS A 28 -18.35 3.39 5.65
CA LYS A 28 -19.67 3.38 6.26
C LYS A 28 -20.35 2.02 6.13
N ALA A 29 -20.31 1.39 4.96
CA ALA A 29 -20.89 0.06 4.77
C ALA A 29 -20.25 -1.00 5.69
N TYR A 30 -18.93 -0.97 5.88
CA TYR A 30 -18.24 -1.85 6.82
C TYR A 30 -18.58 -1.53 8.29
N ARG A 31 -18.76 -0.24 8.63
CA ARG A 31 -19.20 0.19 9.97
C ARG A 31 -20.62 -0.30 10.26
N ASP A 32 -21.55 -0.10 9.34
CA ASP A 32 -22.93 -0.55 9.46
C ASP A 32 -23.00 -2.07 9.61
N LEU A 33 -22.18 -2.81 8.85
CA LEU A 33 -22.05 -4.27 9.00
C LEU A 33 -21.49 -4.65 10.37
N ARG A 34 -20.50 -3.93 10.89
CA ARG A 34 -19.85 -4.20 12.18
C ARG A 34 -20.72 -3.89 13.39
N ASP A 35 -21.52 -2.83 13.28
CA ASP A 35 -22.37 -2.31 14.36
C ASP A 35 -23.79 -2.93 14.33
N GLY A 36 -24.17 -3.59 13.23
CA GLY A 36 -25.46 -4.25 13.09
C GLY A 36 -25.54 -5.65 13.72
N ASP A 37 -26.77 -6.10 13.99
CA ASP A 37 -27.08 -7.38 14.65
C ASP A 37 -26.52 -8.61 13.92
N HIS A 38 -26.39 -8.53 12.59
CA HIS A 38 -25.88 -9.63 11.78
C HIS A 38 -24.41 -9.94 12.05
N TYR A 39 -23.61 -8.96 12.52
CA TYR A 39 -22.21 -9.18 12.85
C TYR A 39 -22.04 -10.31 13.87
N ALA A 40 -22.93 -10.39 14.87
CA ALA A 40 -22.88 -11.42 15.90
C ALA A 40 -22.96 -12.84 15.30
N THR A 41 -23.67 -12.99 14.19
CA THR A 41 -23.90 -14.27 13.50
C THR A 41 -22.77 -14.68 12.57
N LEU A 42 -21.85 -13.76 12.24
CA LEU A 42 -20.70 -14.05 11.38
C LEU A 42 -19.75 -15.05 12.04
N ASN A 43 -19.13 -15.90 11.21
CA ASN A 43 -18.06 -16.77 11.65
C ASN A 43 -16.77 -15.98 11.96
N THR A 44 -15.80 -16.63 12.59
CA THR A 44 -14.55 -15.98 13.02
C THR A 44 -13.77 -15.37 11.85
N ALA A 45 -13.71 -16.03 10.70
CA ALA A 45 -12.98 -15.52 9.54
C ALA A 45 -13.64 -14.26 8.96
N GLN A 46 -14.98 -14.26 8.87
CA GLN A 46 -15.76 -13.13 8.40
C GLN A 46 -15.63 -11.92 9.34
N LYS A 47 -15.77 -12.13 10.66
CA LYS A 47 -15.55 -11.08 11.67
C LYS A 47 -14.16 -10.47 11.52
N LYS A 48 -13.14 -11.31 11.38
CA LYS A 48 -11.76 -10.87 11.20
C LYS A 48 -11.56 -10.05 9.92
N ALA A 49 -12.20 -10.44 8.82
CA ALA A 49 -12.13 -9.70 7.57
C ALA A 49 -12.75 -8.29 7.72
N VAL A 50 -13.93 -8.19 8.35
CA VAL A 50 -14.60 -6.91 8.62
C VAL A 50 -13.75 -6.02 9.53
N ASP A 51 -13.25 -6.55 10.64
CA ASP A 51 -12.45 -5.78 11.60
C ASP A 51 -11.13 -5.30 10.99
N ASN A 52 -10.46 -6.16 10.20
CA ASN A 52 -9.24 -5.77 9.50
C ASN A 52 -9.52 -4.69 8.45
N ALA A 53 -10.61 -4.82 7.67
CA ALA A 53 -10.97 -3.81 6.69
C ALA A 53 -11.20 -2.44 7.36
N LEU A 54 -11.95 -2.39 8.47
CA LEU A 54 -12.17 -1.16 9.24
C LEU A 54 -10.87 -0.55 9.75
N ARG A 55 -9.99 -1.36 10.34
CA ARG A 55 -8.65 -0.91 10.77
C ARG A 55 -7.86 -0.35 9.60
N ASP A 56 -7.89 -1.00 8.44
CA ASP A 56 -7.12 -0.60 7.28
C ASP A 56 -7.66 0.72 6.66
N PHE A 57 -8.98 0.98 6.73
CA PHE A 57 -9.57 2.30 6.44
C PHE A 57 -9.05 3.38 7.40
N GLU A 58 -9.03 3.11 8.72
CA GLU A 58 -8.52 4.04 9.73
C GLU A 58 -7.04 4.36 9.51
N LEU A 59 -6.23 3.34 9.22
CA LEU A 59 -4.80 3.50 8.89
C LEU A 59 -4.57 4.26 7.58
N SER A 60 -5.54 4.22 6.66
CA SER A 60 -5.54 5.01 5.42
C SER A 60 -5.95 6.47 5.63
N GLY A 61 -6.26 6.87 6.87
CA GLY A 61 -6.55 8.25 7.22
C GLY A 61 -7.99 8.68 6.95
N ILE A 62 -8.95 7.76 6.79
CA ILE A 62 -10.37 8.11 6.54
C ILE A 62 -10.97 9.05 7.59
N GLY A 63 -10.51 8.97 8.84
CA GLY A 63 -10.97 9.82 9.95
C GLY A 63 -10.34 11.21 9.98
N LEU A 64 -9.39 11.50 9.08
CA LEU A 64 -8.73 12.81 9.02
C LEU A 64 -9.63 13.86 8.34
N PRO A 65 -9.47 15.16 8.65
CA PRO A 65 -10.03 16.24 7.83
C PRO A 65 -9.56 16.15 6.37
N LYS A 66 -10.36 16.65 5.42
CA LYS A 66 -10.10 16.53 3.98
C LYS A 66 -8.70 17.00 3.54
N GLU A 67 -8.23 18.11 4.09
CA GLU A 67 -6.88 18.64 3.82
C GLU A 67 -5.78 17.65 4.24
N LYS A 68 -5.98 16.97 5.38
CA LYS A 68 -5.05 15.96 5.88
C LYS A 68 -5.18 14.62 5.14
N GLN A 69 -6.37 14.28 4.64
CA GLN A 69 -6.58 13.12 3.75
C GLN A 69 -5.79 13.31 2.44
N GLN A 70 -5.87 14.49 1.83
CA GLN A 70 -5.07 14.84 0.65
C GLN A 70 -3.58 14.73 0.95
N ARG A 71 -3.13 15.31 2.07
CA ARG A 71 -1.71 15.24 2.46
C ARG A 71 -1.25 13.81 2.69
N TYR A 72 -2.09 12.95 3.26
CA TYR A 72 -1.79 11.53 3.40
C TYR A 72 -1.57 10.87 2.03
N GLY A 73 -2.45 11.13 1.06
CA GLY A 73 -2.31 10.62 -0.31
C GLY A 73 -0.99 11.04 -0.97
N GLU A 74 -0.60 12.31 -0.85
CA GLU A 74 0.69 12.80 -1.35
C GLU A 74 1.88 12.07 -0.72
N ILE A 75 1.83 11.83 0.60
CA ILE A 75 2.87 11.09 1.33
C ILE A 75 2.92 9.63 0.87
N ALA A 76 1.77 8.97 0.74
CA ALA A 76 1.67 7.58 0.31
C ALA A 76 2.25 7.39 -1.10
N THR A 77 1.89 8.27 -2.04
CA THR A 77 2.45 8.27 -3.40
C THR A 77 3.96 8.46 -3.37
N ARG A 78 4.46 9.44 -2.62
CA ARG A 78 5.91 9.69 -2.51
C ARG A 78 6.66 8.50 -1.90
N LEU A 79 6.06 7.81 -0.93
CA LEU A 79 6.64 6.63 -0.31
C LEU A 79 6.76 5.48 -1.32
N SER A 80 5.73 5.23 -2.14
CA SER A 80 5.75 4.24 -3.21
C SER A 80 6.89 4.50 -4.20
N GLU A 81 7.01 5.75 -4.68
CA GLU A 81 8.08 6.17 -5.59
C GLU A 81 9.48 5.89 -5.00
N LEU A 82 9.70 6.30 -3.75
CA LEU A 82 10.98 6.11 -3.07
C LEU A 82 11.30 4.63 -2.84
N GLY A 83 10.31 3.81 -2.49
CA GLY A 83 10.47 2.37 -2.33
C GLY A 83 10.86 1.67 -3.63
N ASN A 84 10.25 2.07 -4.75
CA ASN A 84 10.63 1.56 -6.07
C ASN A 84 12.06 2.00 -6.46
N LEU A 85 12.38 3.28 -6.29
CA LEU A 85 13.73 3.80 -6.57
C LEU A 85 14.79 3.08 -5.75
N TYR A 86 14.56 2.88 -4.46
CA TYR A 86 15.47 2.13 -3.60
C TYR A 86 15.70 0.70 -4.10
N SER A 87 14.62 0.00 -4.46
CA SER A 87 14.69 -1.38 -4.97
C SER A 87 15.48 -1.47 -6.27
N ASN A 88 15.28 -0.53 -7.19
CA ASN A 88 16.04 -0.43 -8.44
C ASN A 88 17.52 -0.15 -8.16
N ASN A 89 17.84 0.80 -7.28
CA ASN A 89 19.21 1.14 -6.92
C ASN A 89 19.97 -0.06 -6.31
N VAL A 90 19.33 -0.83 -5.42
CA VAL A 90 19.93 -2.04 -4.84
C VAL A 90 20.23 -3.08 -5.90
N LEU A 91 19.30 -3.30 -6.83
CA LEU A 91 19.47 -4.25 -7.93
C LEU A 91 20.61 -3.82 -8.85
N ASP A 92 20.68 -2.54 -9.20
CA ASP A 92 21.72 -1.99 -10.07
C ASP A 92 23.10 -2.03 -9.41
N ALA A 93 23.20 -1.72 -8.11
CA ALA A 93 24.44 -1.86 -7.36
C ALA A 93 24.93 -3.32 -7.30
N THR A 94 24.00 -4.26 -7.11
CA THR A 94 24.31 -5.70 -7.05
C THR A 94 24.79 -6.22 -8.40
N MET A 95 24.14 -5.84 -9.50
CA MET A 95 24.51 -6.27 -10.85
C MET A 95 25.74 -5.54 -11.39
N GLY A 96 25.99 -4.30 -10.96
CA GLY A 96 27.11 -3.48 -11.40
C GLY A 96 28.45 -3.85 -10.76
N TRP A 97 28.45 -4.62 -9.67
CA TRP A 97 29.69 -5.07 -9.03
C TRP A 97 30.25 -6.32 -9.72
N THR A 98 31.54 -6.29 -10.04
CA THR A 98 32.28 -7.45 -10.53
C THR A 98 33.64 -7.52 -9.86
N LYS A 99 34.09 -8.73 -9.52
CA LYS A 99 35.47 -9.01 -9.13
C LYS A 99 36.00 -10.12 -10.01
N LEU A 100 36.95 -9.79 -10.88
CA LEU A 100 37.70 -10.77 -11.66
C LEU A 100 38.80 -11.36 -10.77
N VAL A 101 38.73 -12.65 -10.48
CA VAL A 101 39.77 -13.39 -9.78
C VAL A 101 40.53 -14.20 -10.81
N THR A 102 41.83 -13.93 -10.96
CA THR A 102 42.70 -14.63 -11.93
C THR A 102 43.74 -15.52 -11.27
N ASP A 103 43.96 -15.34 -9.97
CA ASP A 103 44.85 -16.19 -9.17
C ASP A 103 44.01 -17.27 -8.48
N GLU A 104 44.40 -18.54 -8.62
CA GLU A 104 43.71 -19.67 -8.00
C GLU A 104 43.86 -19.66 -6.47
N ALA A 105 44.88 -18.98 -5.94
CA ALA A 105 45.12 -18.87 -4.51
C ALA A 105 44.32 -17.75 -3.80
N GLU A 106 43.56 -16.93 -4.55
CA GLU A 106 42.76 -15.80 -4.03
C GLU A 106 41.30 -16.18 -3.71
#